data_AF-A0A7W6E7N7-F1
#
_entry.id   AF-A0A7W6E7N7-F1
#
_cell.length_a   1.000
_cell.length_b   1.000
_cell.length_c   1.000
_cell.angle_alpha   90.00
_cell.angle_beta   90.00
_cell.angle_gamma   90.00
#
_symmetry.space_group_name_H-M   'P 1'
#
loop_
_entity.id
_entity.type
_entity.pdbx_description
1 polymer ?
#
loop_
_entity_poly.entity_id
_entity_poly.type
_entity_poly.pdbx_seq_one_letter_code
_entity_poly.pdbx_strand_id
1 'polypeptide(L)'
;MRHRRSSPLRRLAIDIHWLFTIAEEVGVGAASILTPDVSSMVAVDNGTSAPGQNSAEFGVTITVADQTGPFDDHLTKKLARICRDEDIRYQKDVFRDCRSDSAVEAGHDMRTALVTFGVDASHGWERTHMDALRSLAELLTAYAVSPLEIERDANLHGDLAGFTRQPLAEAAQTIDTQTERID
;
A
#
# COMPACT_ATOMS: atom_id res chain seq x y z
N MET A 1 10.51 -27.66 25.93
CA MET A 1 11.37 -26.79 25.12
C MET A 1 11.47 -27.37 23.71
N ARG A 2 10.79 -26.78 22.72
CA ARG A 2 10.98 -27.13 21.31
C ARG A 2 12.04 -26.21 20.73
N HIS A 3 13.16 -26.78 20.27
CA HIS A 3 14.16 -26.08 19.47
C HIS A 3 13.49 -25.49 18.22
N ARG A 4 13.37 -24.16 18.15
CA ARG A 4 13.17 -23.46 16.87
C ARG A 4 14.47 -23.69 16.08
N ARG A 5 14.41 -24.54 15.05
CA ARG A 5 15.49 -24.63 14.06
C ARG A 5 15.60 -23.26 13.39
N SER A 6 16.81 -22.71 13.32
CA SER A 6 17.11 -21.54 12.51
C SER A 6 16.73 -21.86 11.06
N SER A 7 15.68 -21.19 10.56
CA SER A 7 15.35 -21.21 9.13
C SER A 7 16.57 -20.71 8.35
N PRO A 8 16.93 -21.31 7.20
CA PRO A 8 17.88 -20.68 6.30
C PRO A 8 17.38 -19.26 5.98
N LEU A 9 18.30 -18.30 5.87
CA LEU A 9 18.01 -16.95 5.41
C LEU A 9 17.21 -17.07 4.12
N ARG A 10 15.94 -16.64 4.14
CA ARG A 10 15.09 -16.68 2.95
C ARG A 10 15.73 -15.77 1.92
N ARG A 11 16.09 -16.33 0.76
CA ARG A 11 16.47 -15.53 -0.40
C ARG A 11 15.23 -14.73 -0.80
N LEU A 12 15.38 -13.41 -0.95
CA LEU A 12 14.30 -12.58 -1.48
C LEU A 12 13.93 -13.06 -2.88
N ALA A 13 12.64 -13.04 -3.21
CA ALA A 13 12.16 -13.45 -4.53
C ALA A 13 12.65 -12.49 -5.64
N ILE A 14 12.83 -11.21 -5.28
CA ILE A 14 13.26 -10.12 -6.14
C ILE A 14 14.18 -9.15 -5.36
N ASP A 15 14.86 -8.27 -6.07
CA ASP A 15 15.61 -7.17 -5.47
C ASP A 15 14.65 -6.11 -4.88
N ILE A 16 15.07 -5.47 -3.79
CA ILE A 16 14.29 -4.45 -3.08
C ILE A 16 15.15 -3.22 -2.86
N HIS A 17 14.63 -2.07 -3.28
CA HIS A 17 15.26 -0.77 -3.10
C HIS A 17 14.46 0.06 -2.11
N TRP A 18 15.15 0.62 -1.12
CA TRP A 18 14.57 1.60 -0.19
C TRP A 18 14.88 3.00 -0.68
N LEU A 19 13.83 3.78 -0.93
CA LEU A 19 13.94 5.16 -1.36
C LEU A 19 13.40 6.05 -0.24
N PHE A 20 14.19 7.04 0.16
CA PHE A 20 13.77 8.06 1.12
C PHE A 20 13.78 9.41 0.42
N THR A 21 12.60 9.98 0.23
CA THR A 21 12.43 11.31 -0.36
C THR A 21 12.55 12.37 0.74
N ILE A 22 13.01 13.56 0.38
CA ILE A 22 13.24 14.66 1.34
C ILE A 22 12.46 15.94 1.00
N ALA A 23 11.67 15.90 -0.07
CA ALA A 23 11.04 17.07 -0.67
C ALA A 23 9.59 16.81 -1.11
N GLU A 24 8.96 15.75 -0.60
CA GLU A 24 7.56 15.40 -0.92
C GLU A 24 6.63 16.58 -0.59
N GLU A 25 6.83 17.19 0.59
CA GLU A 25 6.12 18.36 1.11
C GLU A 25 6.15 19.61 0.20
N VAL A 26 7.07 19.65 -0.76
CA VAL A 26 7.18 20.72 -1.77
C VAL A 26 6.88 20.23 -3.19
N GLY A 27 6.24 19.06 -3.30
CA GLY A 27 5.78 18.46 -4.55
C GLY A 27 6.82 17.61 -5.28
N VAL A 28 7.89 17.17 -4.60
CA VAL A 28 8.96 16.36 -5.21
C VAL A 28 9.10 15.03 -4.47
N GLY A 29 8.52 13.97 -5.03
CA GLY A 29 8.60 12.62 -4.47
C GLY A 29 9.51 11.66 -5.25
N ALA A 30 9.27 10.37 -5.03
CA ALA A 30 10.09 9.27 -5.51
C ALA A 30 10.00 9.08 -7.02
N ALA A 31 8.93 9.56 -7.66
CA ALA A 31 8.70 9.35 -9.09
C ALA A 31 9.80 9.93 -9.98
N SER A 32 10.53 10.93 -9.47
CA SER A 32 11.66 11.58 -10.14
C SER A 32 12.92 10.71 -10.27
N ILE A 33 13.06 9.64 -9.48
CA ILE A 33 14.28 8.82 -9.41
C ILE A 33 14.05 7.35 -9.79
N LEU A 34 12.84 6.98 -10.20
CA LEU A 34 12.50 5.62 -10.58
C LEU A 34 13.13 5.22 -11.91
N THR A 35 13.60 3.98 -11.95
CA THR A 35 14.18 3.34 -13.13
C THR A 35 13.19 2.35 -13.75
N PRO A 36 13.26 2.10 -15.07
CA PRO A 36 12.30 1.22 -15.77
C PRO A 36 12.30 -0.25 -15.33
N ASP A 37 13.27 -0.68 -14.54
CA ASP A 37 13.42 -2.04 -14.02
C ASP A 37 12.67 -2.29 -12.70
N VAL A 38 11.94 -1.29 -12.17
CA VAL A 38 11.08 -1.43 -11.00
C VAL A 38 9.69 -1.89 -11.41
N SER A 39 9.29 -3.09 -10.96
CA SER A 39 7.98 -3.68 -11.27
C SER A 39 6.84 -3.15 -10.39
N SER A 40 7.15 -2.76 -9.15
CA SER A 40 6.18 -2.26 -8.20
C SER A 40 6.80 -1.30 -7.19
N MET A 41 6.01 -0.32 -6.78
CA MET A 41 6.35 0.64 -5.74
C MET A 41 5.27 0.65 -4.67
N VAL A 42 5.68 0.42 -3.42
CA VAL A 42 4.83 0.61 -2.24
C VAL A 42 5.29 1.87 -1.56
N ALA A 43 4.55 2.97 -1.74
CA ALA A 43 4.76 4.20 -1.02
C ALA A 43 4.34 4.01 0.45
N VAL A 44 5.10 4.62 1.35
CA VAL A 44 4.87 4.57 2.79
C VAL A 44 4.81 6.00 3.29
N ASP A 45 3.70 6.37 3.92
CA ASP A 45 3.49 7.73 4.41
C ASP A 45 2.67 7.75 5.70
N ASN A 46 2.49 8.94 6.28
CA ASN A 46 1.53 9.15 7.34
C ASN A 46 0.08 9.12 6.79
N GLY A 47 -0.84 8.66 7.62
CA GLY A 47 -2.26 8.65 7.32
C GLY A 47 -2.98 9.41 8.42
N THR A 48 -3.12 10.72 8.25
CA THR A 48 -3.76 11.57 9.26
C THR A 48 -5.14 11.02 9.61
N SER A 49 -5.42 10.82 10.90
CA SER A 49 -6.72 10.33 11.38
C SER A 49 -7.70 11.50 11.45
N ALA A 50 -8.81 11.41 10.71
CA ALA A 50 -9.82 12.45 10.65
C ALA A 50 -11.25 11.87 10.56
N PRO A 51 -12.29 12.60 11.02
CA PRO A 51 -13.67 12.18 10.85
C PRO A 51 -14.00 11.90 9.38
N GLY A 52 -14.66 10.76 9.12
CA GLY A 52 -15.01 10.33 7.75
C GLY A 52 -13.90 9.56 7.01
N GLN A 53 -12.75 9.37 7.65
CA GLN A 53 -11.70 8.45 7.21
C GLN A 53 -11.72 7.18 8.06
N ASN A 54 -11.24 6.09 7.49
CA ASN A 54 -11.09 4.80 8.16
C ASN A 54 -9.64 4.57 8.65
N SER A 55 -8.72 5.50 8.38
CA SER A 55 -7.37 5.51 8.94
C SER A 55 -7.39 5.34 10.47
N ALA A 56 -6.48 4.53 10.99
CA ALA A 56 -6.45 4.19 12.41
C ALA A 56 -5.01 4.16 12.95
N GLU A 57 -4.84 4.60 14.20
CA GLU A 57 -3.53 4.65 14.85
C GLU A 57 -3.01 3.26 15.27
N PHE A 58 -3.84 2.21 15.26
CA PHE A 58 -3.47 0.92 15.84
C PHE A 58 -3.06 -0.17 14.84
N GLY A 59 -3.13 0.13 13.54
CA GLY A 59 -2.86 -0.80 12.45
C GLY A 59 -2.45 -0.07 11.18
N VAL A 60 -1.98 -0.80 10.18
CA VAL A 60 -1.60 -0.21 8.89
C VAL A 60 -2.82 0.06 8.03
N THR A 61 -2.90 1.25 7.43
CA THR A 61 -3.94 1.58 6.46
C THR A 61 -3.43 1.23 5.07
N ILE A 62 -4.19 0.43 4.32
CA ILE A 62 -3.95 0.21 2.89
C ILE A 62 -4.84 1.18 2.12
N THR A 63 -4.23 2.15 1.47
CA THR A 63 -4.98 3.12 0.67
C THR A 63 -5.41 2.48 -0.63
N VAL A 64 -6.72 2.47 -0.89
CA VAL A 64 -7.26 1.93 -2.15
C VAL A 64 -7.41 3.00 -3.23
N ALA A 65 -7.55 4.26 -2.83
CA ALA A 65 -7.53 5.42 -3.72
C ALA A 65 -7.15 6.69 -2.96
N ASP A 66 -6.58 7.66 -3.66
CA ASP A 66 -6.34 9.01 -3.18
C ASP A 66 -6.89 10.06 -4.16
N GLN A 67 -6.48 11.33 -4.04
CA GLN A 67 -6.91 12.39 -4.95
C GLN A 67 -6.51 12.15 -6.43
N THR A 68 -5.44 11.40 -6.69
CA THR A 68 -4.97 11.07 -8.05
C THR A 68 -5.78 9.95 -8.70
N GLY A 69 -6.37 9.08 -7.87
CA GLY A 69 -7.20 7.98 -8.33
C GLY A 69 -6.94 6.68 -7.57
N PRO A 70 -7.41 5.55 -8.11
CA PRO A 70 -7.23 4.24 -7.49
C PRO A 70 -5.79 3.73 -7.65
N PHE A 71 -5.29 3.07 -6.61
CA PHE A 71 -4.04 2.29 -6.66
C PHE A 71 -4.25 0.95 -7.38
N ASP A 72 -3.15 0.22 -7.67
CA ASP A 72 -3.22 -1.07 -8.36
C ASP A 72 -4.05 -2.10 -7.56
N ASP A 73 -5.12 -2.61 -8.18
CA ASP A 73 -6.05 -3.55 -7.55
C ASP A 73 -5.37 -4.84 -7.09
N HIS A 74 -4.43 -5.36 -7.87
CA HIS A 74 -3.77 -6.63 -7.58
C HIS A 74 -2.79 -6.49 -6.41
N LEU A 75 -2.00 -5.41 -6.40
CA LEU A 75 -1.03 -5.10 -5.36
C LEU A 75 -1.72 -4.77 -4.03
N THR A 76 -2.75 -3.92 -4.04
CA THR A 76 -3.53 -3.60 -2.83
C THR A 76 -4.23 -4.84 -2.25
N LYS A 77 -4.76 -5.74 -3.10
CA LYS A 77 -5.31 -7.03 -2.67
C LYS A 77 -4.25 -7.97 -2.10
N LYS A 78 -3.05 -8.00 -2.69
CA LYS A 78 -1.92 -8.79 -2.17
C LYS A 78 -1.52 -8.32 -0.78
N LEU A 79 -1.34 -7.02 -0.58
CA LEU A 79 -1.02 -6.45 0.74
C LEU A 79 -2.10 -6.78 1.77
N ALA A 80 -3.38 -6.60 1.42
CA ALA A 80 -4.48 -6.94 2.31
C ALA A 80 -4.55 -8.45 2.63
N ARG A 81 -4.19 -9.31 1.68
CA ARG A 81 -4.11 -10.76 1.91
C ARG A 81 -2.97 -11.11 2.87
N ILE A 82 -1.79 -10.53 2.68
CA ILE A 82 -0.65 -10.69 3.60
C ILE A 82 -1.07 -10.30 5.02
N CYS A 83 -1.76 -9.17 5.20
CA CYS A 83 -2.22 -8.79 6.52
C CYS A 83 -3.17 -9.82 7.15
N ARG A 84 -4.09 -10.39 6.37
CA ARG A 84 -5.00 -11.44 6.87
C ARG A 84 -4.27 -12.73 7.22
N ASP A 85 -3.36 -13.16 6.36
CA ASP A 85 -2.68 -14.45 6.49
C ASP A 85 -1.68 -14.45 7.65
N GLU A 86 -1.08 -13.29 7.95
CA GLU A 86 -0.09 -13.09 9.03
C GLU A 86 -0.69 -12.46 10.31
N ASP A 87 -2.02 -12.29 10.38
CA ASP A 87 -2.73 -11.66 11.52
C ASP A 87 -2.22 -10.23 11.86
N ILE A 88 -1.89 -9.46 10.83
CA ILE A 88 -1.45 -8.06 10.95
C ILE A 88 -2.69 -7.17 10.96
N ARG A 89 -2.81 -6.31 11.98
CA ARG A 89 -3.93 -5.36 12.05
C ARG A 89 -3.86 -4.37 10.89
N TYR A 90 -4.93 -4.31 10.11
CA TYR A 90 -5.03 -3.41 8.98
C TYR A 90 -6.46 -2.95 8.74
N GLN A 91 -6.55 -1.86 7.99
CA GLN A 91 -7.79 -1.28 7.49
C GLN A 91 -7.57 -0.80 6.06
N LYS A 92 -8.66 -0.48 5.36
CA LYS A 92 -8.61 0.11 4.02
C LYS A 92 -9.26 1.47 4.03
N ASP A 93 -8.73 2.41 3.26
CA ASP A 93 -9.28 3.76 3.20
C ASP A 93 -9.14 4.43 1.83
N VAL A 94 -9.92 5.48 1.62
CA VAL A 94 -9.86 6.39 0.48
C VAL A 94 -9.49 7.79 1.00
N PHE A 95 -8.27 8.23 0.74
CA PHE A 95 -7.81 9.55 1.17
C PHE A 95 -8.20 10.62 0.14
N ARG A 96 -9.32 11.29 0.35
CA ARG A 96 -9.88 12.27 -0.62
C ARG A 96 -9.03 13.51 -0.83
N ASP A 97 -8.32 13.93 0.22
CA ASP A 97 -7.55 15.19 0.26
C ASP A 97 -6.04 14.95 0.34
N CYS A 98 -5.59 13.69 0.34
CA CYS A 98 -4.18 13.34 0.24
C CYS A 98 -3.83 13.11 -1.23
N ARG A 99 -2.64 13.54 -1.63
CA ARG A 99 -2.05 13.23 -2.92
C ARG A 99 -0.73 12.53 -2.66
N SER A 100 -0.63 11.27 -3.05
CA SER A 100 0.66 10.59 -3.10
C SER A 100 1.36 10.86 -4.43
N ASP A 101 2.70 10.84 -4.41
CA ASP A 101 3.49 10.83 -5.64
C ASP A 101 3.33 9.49 -6.36
N SER A 102 2.23 9.36 -7.10
CA SER A 102 1.97 8.15 -7.87
C SER A 102 2.87 8.17 -9.10
N ALA A 103 3.76 7.19 -9.19
CA ALA A 103 4.65 7.08 -10.35
C ALA A 103 3.91 6.92 -11.69
N VAL A 104 2.64 6.50 -11.63
CA VAL A 104 1.74 6.46 -12.79
C VAL A 104 1.51 7.87 -13.35
N GLU A 105 1.30 8.90 -12.52
CA GLU A 105 1.20 10.29 -12.98
C GLU A 105 2.49 10.77 -13.64
N ALA A 106 3.64 10.27 -13.20
CA ALA A 106 4.95 10.55 -13.79
C ALA A 106 5.24 9.74 -15.06
N GLY A 107 4.30 8.91 -15.52
CA GLY A 107 4.41 8.12 -16.76
C GLY A 107 5.19 6.81 -16.62
N HIS A 108 5.47 6.35 -15.39
CA HIS A 108 6.06 5.04 -15.18
C HIS A 108 5.00 3.95 -15.31
N ASP A 109 5.28 2.96 -16.16
CA ASP A 109 4.44 1.78 -16.35
C ASP A 109 4.76 0.72 -15.29
N MET A 110 4.35 0.98 -14.04
CA MET A 110 4.54 0.05 -12.93
C MET A 110 3.38 0.09 -11.93
N ARG A 111 3.29 -0.93 -11.09
CA ARG A 111 2.22 -1.04 -10.08
C ARG A 111 2.53 -0.19 -8.87
N THR A 112 1.59 0.64 -8.46
CA THR A 112 1.73 1.47 -7.26
C THR A 112 0.73 1.06 -6.18
N ALA A 113 1.16 1.14 -4.93
CA ALA A 113 0.31 1.08 -3.76
C ALA A 113 0.80 2.10 -2.73
N LEU A 114 -0.10 2.51 -1.85
CA LEU A 114 0.20 3.34 -0.70
C LEU A 114 -0.25 2.63 0.57
N VAL A 115 0.64 2.57 1.55
CA VAL A 115 0.32 2.15 2.91
C VAL A 115 0.67 3.27 3.88
N THR A 116 -0.18 3.48 4.88
CA THR A 116 0.03 4.55 5.85
C THR A 116 -0.09 4.08 7.28
N PHE A 117 0.61 4.78 8.18
CA PHE A 117 0.43 4.63 9.62
C PHE A 117 -0.37 5.81 10.16
N GLY A 118 -1.33 5.54 11.05
CA GLY A 118 -2.19 6.58 11.61
C GLY A 118 -1.39 7.61 12.40
N VAL A 119 -1.62 8.90 12.10
CA VAL A 119 -1.07 10.01 12.87
C VAL A 119 -2.16 11.00 13.29
N ASP A 120 -1.98 11.62 14.44
CA ASP A 120 -2.74 12.79 14.89
C ASP A 120 -1.87 14.06 14.70
N ALA A 121 -2.52 15.17 14.35
CA ALA A 121 -1.93 16.50 14.19
C ALA A 121 -0.72 16.59 13.24
N SER A 122 -0.81 15.99 12.04
CA SER A 122 0.19 16.13 10.95
C SER A 122 0.58 17.59 10.70
N HIS A 123 1.86 17.84 10.40
CA HIS A 123 2.48 19.17 10.25
C HIS A 123 2.44 20.05 11.52
N GLY A 124 2.05 19.49 12.66
CA GLY A 124 1.98 20.16 13.96
C GLY A 124 2.79 19.41 15.01
N TRP A 125 2.12 19.03 16.10
CA TRP A 125 2.71 18.16 17.13
C TRP A 125 2.22 16.73 16.91
N GLU A 126 2.98 15.99 16.12
CA GLU A 126 2.56 14.69 15.64
C GLU A 126 2.58 13.62 16.73
N ARG A 127 1.57 12.76 16.69
CA ARG A 127 1.47 11.59 17.56
C ARG A 127 1.07 10.38 16.73
N THR A 128 1.63 9.23 17.08
CA THR A 128 1.27 7.95 16.49
C THR A 128 1.35 6.86 17.55
N HIS A 129 0.65 5.76 17.35
CA HIS A 129 0.75 4.61 18.22
C HIS A 129 1.78 3.61 17.67
N MET A 130 2.57 3.03 18.57
CA MET A 130 3.60 2.05 18.21
C MET A 130 3.05 0.83 17.47
N ASP A 131 1.78 0.48 17.71
CA ASP A 131 1.13 -0.65 17.03
C ASP A 131 0.94 -0.42 15.52
N ALA A 132 0.68 0.82 15.06
CA ALA A 132 0.64 1.10 13.62
C ALA A 132 2.02 0.95 12.98
N LEU A 133 3.06 1.50 13.61
CA LEU A 133 4.44 1.35 13.12
C LEU A 133 4.88 -0.12 13.10
N ARG A 134 4.48 -0.90 14.10
CA ARG A 134 4.72 -2.34 14.15
C ARG A 134 3.99 -3.07 13.02
N SER A 135 2.70 -2.81 12.84
CA SER A 135 1.89 -3.44 11.78
C SER A 135 2.44 -3.10 10.40
N LEU A 136 2.88 -1.86 10.20
CA LEU A 136 3.53 -1.40 8.98
C LEU A 136 4.85 -2.17 8.74
N ALA A 137 5.72 -2.26 9.75
CA ALA A 137 6.98 -2.99 9.63
C ALA A 137 6.77 -4.49 9.36
N GLU A 138 5.79 -5.11 10.02
CA GLU A 138 5.39 -6.50 9.79
C GLU A 138 4.88 -6.70 8.35
N LEU A 139 4.02 -5.81 7.85
CA LEU A 139 3.52 -5.86 6.47
C LEU A 139 4.65 -5.72 5.44
N LEU A 140 5.51 -4.71 5.58
CA LEU A 140 6.60 -4.47 4.64
C LEU A 140 7.60 -5.64 4.64
N THR A 141 7.87 -6.22 5.82
CA THR A 141 8.73 -7.41 5.94
C THR A 141 8.10 -8.62 5.26
N ALA A 142 6.81 -8.88 5.52
CA ALA A 142 6.09 -10.00 4.93
C ALA A 142 5.95 -9.84 3.40
N TYR A 143 5.71 -8.63 2.91
CA TYR A 143 5.70 -8.30 1.49
C TYR A 143 7.06 -8.56 0.84
N ALA A 144 8.15 -8.09 1.46
CA ALA A 144 9.51 -8.27 0.95
C ALA A 144 9.89 -9.75 0.74
N VAL A 145 9.42 -10.65 1.61
CA VAL A 145 9.69 -12.09 1.52
C VAL A 145 8.56 -12.90 0.86
N SER A 146 7.53 -12.21 0.34
CA SER A 146 6.40 -12.85 -0.32
C SER A 146 6.78 -13.39 -1.70
N PRO A 147 6.11 -14.45 -2.19
CA PRO A 147 6.31 -14.91 -3.56
C PRO A 147 5.98 -13.81 -4.60
N LEU A 148 6.66 -13.88 -5.75
CA LEU A 148 6.25 -13.12 -6.94
C LEU A 148 4.97 -13.77 -7.49
N GLU A 149 3.87 -13.03 -7.53
CA GLU A 149 2.57 -13.55 -7.98
C GLU A 149 2.27 -13.22 -9.44
N ILE A 150 2.84 -12.12 -9.94
CA ILE A 150 2.65 -11.65 -11.30
C ILE A 150 3.99 -11.82 -12.01
N GLU A 151 4.26 -13.05 -12.45
CA GLU A 151 5.55 -13.40 -13.07
C GLU A 151 5.85 -12.61 -14.35
N ARG A 152 4.80 -12.12 -15.04
CA ARG A 152 4.95 -11.24 -16.22
C ARG A 152 5.80 -10.01 -15.89
N ASP A 153 5.65 -9.46 -14.68
CA ASP A 153 6.31 -8.22 -14.28
C ASP A 153 7.83 -8.39 -14.10
N ALA A 154 8.36 -9.62 -14.18
CA ALA A 154 9.80 -9.87 -14.28
C ALA A 154 10.40 -9.54 -15.66
N ASN A 155 9.55 -9.36 -16.68
CA ASN A 155 9.98 -9.02 -18.04
C ASN A 155 9.65 -7.56 -18.33
N LEU A 156 10.66 -6.79 -18.77
CA LEU A 156 10.50 -5.39 -19.19
C LEU A 156 9.47 -5.25 -20.32
N HIS A 157 9.40 -6.25 -21.21
CA HIS A 157 8.44 -6.33 -22.30
C HIS A 157 7.87 -7.75 -22.36
N GLY A 158 6.55 -7.85 -22.53
CA GLY A 158 5.86 -9.12 -22.65
C GLY A 158 4.62 -9.00 -23.53
N ASP A 159 4.13 -10.13 -24.02
CA ASP A 159 2.87 -10.18 -24.74
C ASP A 159 1.67 -9.99 -23.78
N LEU A 160 0.46 -10.05 -24.34
CA LEU A 160 -0.78 -9.97 -23.55
C LEU A 160 -1.04 -11.27 -22.76
N ALA A 161 -0.34 -12.36 -23.07
CA ALA A 161 -0.46 -13.60 -22.33
C ALA A 161 0.19 -13.41 -20.95
N GLY A 162 -0.59 -13.60 -19.88
CA GLY A 162 -0.13 -13.33 -18.51
C GLY A 162 -0.34 -11.89 -18.02
N PHE A 163 -0.96 -11.01 -18.82
CA PHE A 163 -1.43 -9.72 -18.29
C PHE A 163 -2.57 -9.94 -17.29
N THR A 164 -2.53 -9.22 -16.18
CA THR A 164 -3.52 -9.33 -15.10
C THR A 164 -4.90 -8.87 -15.57
N ARG A 165 -5.96 -9.55 -15.11
CA ARG A 165 -7.35 -9.20 -15.41
C ARG A 165 -8.14 -8.98 -14.13
N GLN A 166 -8.99 -7.98 -14.16
CA GLN A 166 -9.98 -7.76 -13.11
C GLN A 166 -11.28 -8.49 -13.44
N PRO A 167 -12.02 -8.98 -12.43
CA PRO A 167 -13.36 -9.49 -12.62
C PRO A 167 -14.27 -8.40 -13.20
N LEU A 168 -15.03 -8.72 -14.25
CA LEU A 168 -16.01 -7.82 -14.85
C LEU A 168 -17.44 -8.06 -14.33
N ALA A 169 -17.60 -8.97 -13.37
CA ALA A 169 -18.91 -9.23 -12.76
C ALA A 169 -19.33 -8.02 -11.91
N GLU A 170 -20.63 -7.71 -11.91
CA GLU A 170 -21.18 -6.65 -11.06
C GLU A 170 -20.89 -6.95 -9.58
N ALA A 171 -20.39 -5.93 -8.87
CA ALA A 171 -20.19 -6.02 -7.44
C ALA A 171 -21.55 -6.05 -6.74
N ALA A 172 -21.77 -7.06 -5.89
CA ALA A 172 -22.93 -7.07 -5.01
C ALA A 172 -22.79 -5.92 -3.98
N GLN A 173 -23.46 -4.80 -4.22
CA GLN A 173 -23.52 -3.67 -3.30
C GLN A 173 -24.86 -3.68 -2.55
N THR A 174 -24.81 -3.97 -1.25
CA THR A 174 -25.90 -3.62 -0.33
C THR A 174 -25.68 -2.16 0.10
N ILE A 175 -26.36 -1.24 -0.57
CA ILE A 175 -26.42 0.17 -0.13
C ILE A 175 -27.44 0.22 1.01
N ASP A 176 -26.97 0.47 2.23
CA ASP A 176 -27.87 0.84 3.33
C ASP A 176 -28.33 2.28 3.09
N THR A 177 -29.59 2.46 2.72
CA THR A 177 -30.17 3.76 2.37
C THR A 177 -30.53 4.61 3.60
N GLN A 178 -30.19 4.19 4.81
CA GLN A 178 -30.44 4.96 6.03
C GLN A 178 -29.35 6.02 6.26
N THR A 179 -29.27 7.03 5.40
CA THR A 179 -28.68 8.31 5.82
C THR A 179 -29.76 9.08 6.56
N GLU A 180 -29.71 9.08 7.89
CA GLU A 180 -30.48 10.06 8.67
C GLU A 180 -30.06 11.46 8.20
N ARG A 181 -31.01 12.20 7.62
CA ARG A 181 -30.84 13.64 7.43
C ARG A 181 -30.72 14.23 8.83
N ILE A 182 -29.56 14.78 9.13
CA ILE A 182 -29.40 15.65 10.28
C ILE A 182 -30.01 16.98 9.86
N ASP A 183 -31.21 17.24 10.36
CA ASP A 183 -31.96 18.49 10.22
C ASP A 183 -31.26 19.65 10.94
#